data_AF-A0A819W4F0-F1
#
_entry.id   AF-A0A819W4F0-F1
#
_cell.length_a   1.000
_cell.length_b   1.000
_cell.length_c   1.000
_cell.angle_alpha   90.00
_cell.angle_beta   90.00
_cell.angle_gamma   90.00
#
_symmetry.space_group_name_H-M   'P 1'
#
loop_
_entity.id
_entity.type
_entity.pdbx_description
1 polymer ?
#
loop_
_entity_poly.entity_id
_entity_poly.type
_entity_poly.pdbx_seq_one_letter_code
_entity_poly.pdbx_strand_id
1 'polypeptide(L)'
;MVLCIFDYALQDGSTLATSWYNEISSYNYSSPDFSSSTGHFTQVIWKISIQLGIGIGLSSDSTTATVVGNYYPARNVIGSFSDNVLELCSSTIGGD
;
A
#
# COMPACT_ATOMS: atom_id res chain seq x y z
N MET A 1 10.17 -10.95 -4.63
CA MET A 1 9.66 -11.09 -3.24
C MET A 1 8.15 -10.97 -3.33
N VAL A 2 7.42 -12.06 -3.08
CA VAL A 2 5.96 -12.01 -2.95
C VAL A 2 5.65 -11.33 -1.63
N LEU A 3 4.71 -10.41 -1.67
CA LEU A 3 4.50 -9.33 -0.74
C LEU A 3 3.13 -9.51 -0.09
N CYS A 4 3.04 -9.25 1.21
CA CYS A 4 1.79 -9.01 1.93
C CYS A 4 0.71 -10.08 1.72
N ILE A 5 0.79 -11.15 2.51
CA ILE A 5 -0.29 -12.12 2.70
C ILE A 5 -1.13 -11.60 3.86
N PHE A 6 -2.39 -11.28 3.59
CA PHE A 6 -3.34 -10.93 4.65
C PHE A 6 -4.64 -11.66 4.43
N ASP A 7 -5.14 -12.22 5.53
CA ASP A 7 -6.46 -12.82 5.61
C ASP A 7 -7.46 -11.73 5.98
N TYR A 8 -8.39 -11.45 5.08
CA TYR A 8 -9.48 -10.51 5.29
C TYR A 8 -10.80 -11.26 5.38
N ALA A 9 -11.77 -10.71 6.12
CA ALA A 9 -13.17 -11.02 5.83
C ALA A 9 -13.45 -10.68 4.37
N LEU A 10 -14.22 -11.53 3.68
CA LEU A 10 -14.50 -11.36 2.26
C LEU A 10 -15.11 -9.97 1.99
N GLN A 11 -14.34 -9.14 1.30
CA GLN A 11 -14.67 -7.77 0.92
C GLN A 11 -14.34 -7.58 -0.56
N ASP A 12 -14.96 -6.59 -1.19
CA ASP A 12 -14.59 -6.22 -2.55
C ASP A 12 -13.18 -5.59 -2.58
N GLY A 13 -12.53 -5.66 -3.74
CA GLY A 13 -11.16 -5.17 -3.91
C GLY A 13 -10.99 -3.67 -3.67
N SER A 14 -12.04 -2.86 -3.87
CA SER A 14 -11.97 -1.40 -3.64
C SER A 14 -11.92 -1.07 -2.15
N THR A 15 -12.66 -1.81 -1.34
CA THR A 15 -12.62 -1.70 0.12
C THR A 15 -11.24 -2.06 0.67
N LEU A 16 -10.62 -3.13 0.14
CA LEU A 16 -9.26 -3.52 0.53
C LEU A 16 -8.21 -2.48 0.11
N ALA A 17 -8.25 -2.00 -1.13
CA ALA A 17 -7.33 -0.98 -1.63
C ALA A 17 -7.45 0.33 -0.83
N THR A 18 -8.68 0.72 -0.47
CA THR A 18 -8.95 1.89 0.38
C THR A 18 -8.36 1.69 1.78
N SER A 19 -8.53 0.52 2.38
CA SER A 19 -7.96 0.21 3.69
C SER A 19 -6.43 0.30 3.69
N TRP A 20 -5.76 -0.20 2.65
CA TRP A 20 -4.31 -0.07 2.50
C TRP A 20 -3.87 1.37 2.37
N TYR A 21 -4.59 2.18 1.60
CA TYR A 21 -4.28 3.60 1.42
C TYR A 21 -4.47 4.42 2.71
N ASN A 22 -5.47 4.09 3.54
CA ASN A 22 -5.79 4.83 4.76
C ASN A 22 -4.67 4.87 5.81
N GLU A 23 -3.67 3.98 5.72
CA GLU A 23 -2.47 4.06 6.56
C GLU A 23 -1.64 5.33 6.30
N ILE A 24 -1.91 6.08 5.22
CA ILE A 24 -1.37 7.43 4.97
C ILE A 24 -1.49 8.34 6.21
N SER A 25 -2.57 8.18 6.99
CA SER A 25 -2.83 8.94 8.22
C SER A 25 -1.76 8.74 9.30
N SER A 26 -1.03 7.62 9.23
CA SER A 26 0.03 7.25 10.18
C SER A 26 1.43 7.39 9.59
N TYR A 27 1.57 7.77 8.32
CA TYR A 27 2.87 7.90 7.65
C TYR A 27 3.49 9.26 7.91
N ASN A 28 4.74 9.26 8.39
CA ASN A 28 5.49 10.48 8.64
C ASN A 28 6.44 10.78 7.47
N TYR A 29 6.04 11.68 6.58
CA TYR A 29 6.86 12.10 5.44
C TYR A 29 8.15 12.82 5.84
N SER A 30 8.19 13.45 7.02
CA SER A 30 9.41 14.10 7.55
C SER A 30 10.44 13.10 8.09
N SER A 31 10.05 11.84 8.31
CA SER A 31 10.93 10.74 8.73
C SER A 31 10.57 9.48 7.94
N PRO A 32 10.84 9.45 6.61
CA PRO A 32 10.37 8.39 5.74
C PRO A 32 11.14 7.10 5.98
N ASP A 33 10.44 6.06 6.47
CA ASP A 33 11.00 4.73 6.71
C ASP A 33 9.90 3.67 6.70
N PHE A 34 10.29 2.40 6.78
CA PHE A 34 9.37 1.29 6.97
C PHE A 34 8.77 1.30 8.38
N SER A 35 7.45 1.15 8.46
CA SER A 35 6.75 0.77 9.68
C SER A 35 5.74 -0.32 9.36
N SER A 36 5.50 -1.22 10.33
CA SER A 36 4.45 -2.22 10.21
C SER A 36 3.04 -1.61 10.11
N SER A 37 2.85 -0.36 10.54
CA SER A 37 1.57 0.36 10.47
C SER A 37 1.33 1.09 9.15
N THR A 38 2.35 1.25 8.31
CA THR A 38 2.30 2.02 7.04
C THR A 38 2.81 1.24 5.84
N GLY A 39 3.10 -0.05 6.06
CA GLY A 39 3.71 -0.92 5.07
C GLY A 39 2.82 -1.12 3.85
N HIS A 40 1.49 -1.14 3.98
CA HIS A 40 0.58 -1.30 2.84
C HIS A 40 0.46 -0.01 2.05
N PHE A 41 0.33 1.12 2.73
CA PHE A 41 0.24 2.42 2.08
C PHE A 41 1.48 2.71 1.22
N THR A 42 2.68 2.58 1.82
CA THR A 42 3.96 2.81 1.14
C THR A 42 4.12 1.94 -0.11
N GLN A 43 3.58 0.73 -0.05
CA GLN A 43 3.48 -0.15 -1.19
C GLN A 43 2.50 0.33 -2.27
N VAL A 44 1.30 0.79 -1.92
CA VAL A 44 0.30 1.19 -2.92
C VAL A 44 0.80 2.36 -3.77
N ILE A 45 1.54 3.30 -3.17
CA ILE A 45 1.96 4.54 -3.85
C ILE A 45 3.44 4.57 -4.27
N TRP A 46 4.14 3.43 -4.22
CA TRP A 46 5.57 3.37 -4.52
C TRP A 46 5.89 3.75 -5.96
N LYS A 47 6.52 4.91 -6.16
CA LYS A 47 6.75 5.53 -7.48
C LYS A 47 7.37 4.61 -8.53
N ILE A 48 8.39 3.84 -8.18
CA ILE A 48 9.15 3.05 -9.16
C ILE A 48 8.40 1.79 -9.62
N SER A 49 7.41 1.31 -8.86
CA SER A 49 6.68 0.09 -9.24
C SER A 49 5.68 0.37 -10.36
N ILE A 50 5.82 -0.37 -11.46
CA ILE A 50 5.05 -0.16 -12.70
C ILE A 50 4.12 -1.33 -13.06
N GLN A 51 4.24 -2.46 -12.35
CA GLN A 51 3.42 -3.65 -12.58
C GLN A 51 2.85 -4.15 -11.27
N LEU A 52 1.59 -4.59 -11.31
CA LEU A 52 0.84 -5.15 -10.18
C LEU A 52 0.14 -6.44 -10.61
N GLY A 53 0.33 -7.52 -9.86
CA GLY A 53 -0.46 -8.74 -9.93
C GLY A 53 -1.16 -9.01 -8.60
N ILE A 54 -2.44 -9.38 -8.65
CA ILE A 54 -3.26 -9.72 -7.48
C ILE A 54 -3.65 -11.20 -7.55
N GLY A 55 -3.44 -11.93 -6.46
CA GLY A 55 -3.96 -13.28 -6.25
C GLY A 55 -4.96 -13.29 -5.10
N ILE A 56 -6.06 -14.04 -5.24
CA ILE A 56 -7.09 -14.17 -4.21
C ILE A 56 -7.36 -15.66 -4.01
N GLY A 57 -7.22 -16.12 -2.76
CA GLY A 57 -7.65 -17.44 -2.32
C GLY A 57 -8.81 -17.30 -1.34
N LEU A 58 -9.89 -18.05 -1.52
CA LEU A 58 -11.02 -18.05 -0.60
C LEU A 58 -10.88 -19.20 0.40
N SER A 59 -11.32 -18.99 1.64
CA SER A 59 -11.52 -20.08 2.58
C SER A 59 -12.59 -21.05 2.08
N SER A 60 -12.56 -22.28 2.61
CA SER A 60 -13.51 -23.34 2.23
C SER A 60 -14.98 -22.96 2.47
N ASP A 61 -15.25 -22.10 3.45
CA ASP A 61 -16.58 -21.57 3.78
C ASP A 61 -16.89 -20.23 3.09
N SER A 62 -15.97 -19.71 2.26
CA SER A 62 -16.08 -18.44 1.52
C SER A 62 -16.34 -17.21 2.41
N THR A 63 -15.92 -17.24 3.67
CA THR A 63 -16.07 -16.11 4.60
C THR A 63 -14.82 -15.25 4.68
N THR A 64 -13.65 -15.82 4.36
CA THR A 64 -12.38 -15.11 4.33
C THR A 64 -11.69 -15.23 2.98
N ALA A 65 -10.90 -14.21 2.66
CA ALA A 65 -10.08 -14.15 1.48
C ALA A 65 -8.63 -13.86 1.88
N THR A 66 -7.72 -14.71 1.46
CA THR A 66 -6.29 -14.41 1.45
C THR A 66 -5.99 -13.63 0.17
N VAL A 67 -5.57 -12.38 0.31
CA VAL A 67 -5.22 -11.52 -0.82
C VAL A 67 -3.71 -11.31 -0.85
N VAL A 68 -3.13 -11.50 -2.03
CA VAL A 68 -1.68 -11.37 -2.27
C VAL A 68 -1.44 -10.33 -3.36
N GLY A 69 -0.60 -9.35 -3.07
CA GLY A 69 -0.17 -8.34 -4.04
C GLY A 69 1.29 -8.51 -4.41
N ASN A 70 1.59 -8.70 -5.69
CA ASN A 70 2.97 -8.75 -6.20
C ASN A 70 3.21 -7.55 -7.10
N TYR A 71 4.25 -6.74 -6.83
CA TYR A 71 4.56 -5.59 -7.66
C TYR A 71 6.01 -5.61 -8.10
N TYR A 72 6.26 -5.03 -9.27
CA TYR A 72 7.57 -4.95 -9.87
C TYR A 72 7.83 -3.55 -10.46
N PRO A 73 9.04 -2.99 -10.31
CA PRO A 73 10.12 -3.37 -9.39
C PRO A 73 9.72 -3.45 -7.91
N ALA A 74 10.58 -4.05 -7.08
CA ALA A 74 10.31 -4.31 -5.67
C ALA A 74 10.05 -3.02 -4.86
N ARG A 75 9.26 -3.14 -3.78
CA ARG A 75 8.80 -2.04 -2.92
C ARG A 75 9.35 -2.17 -1.51
N ASN A 76 9.20 -1.10 -0.71
CA ASN A 76 9.63 -1.01 0.69
C ASN A 76 11.12 -1.35 0.86
N VAL A 77 11.94 -0.90 -0.09
CA VAL A 77 13.39 -1.03 -0.01
C VAL A 77 13.90 -0.02 1.01
N ILE A 78 14.50 -0.53 2.09
CA ILE A 78 15.08 0.29 3.17
C ILE A 78 16.08 1.28 2.56
N GLY A 79 15.94 2.56 2.91
CA GLY A 79 16.75 3.65 2.37
C GLY A 79 16.24 4.27 1.07
N SER A 80 15.09 3.82 0.52
CA SER A 80 14.51 4.37 -0.72
C SER A 80 13.13 5.00 -0.55
N PHE A 81 12.66 5.18 0.68
CA PHE A 81 11.29 5.66 0.95
C PHE A 81 11.07 7.11 0.51
N SER A 82 12.01 8.03 0.76
CA SER A 82 11.88 9.45 0.37
C SER A 82 11.69 9.65 -1.13
N ASP A 83 12.30 8.79 -1.95
CA ASP A 83 12.25 8.89 -3.41
C ASP A 83 11.00 8.25 -4.02
N ASN A 84 10.33 7.39 -3.24
CA ASN A 84 9.24 6.55 -3.73
C ASN A 84 7.87 6.82 -3.08
N VAL A 85 7.83 7.44 -1.90
CA VAL A 85 6.61 7.73 -1.14
C VAL A 85 6.46 9.24 -1.03
N LEU A 86 5.87 9.84 -2.05
CA LEU A 86 5.81 11.29 -2.20
C LEU A 86 4.63 11.88 -1.44
N GLU A 87 4.83 13.08 -0.88
CA GLU A 87 3.75 13.87 -0.29
C GLU A 87 2.69 14.21 -1.34
N LEU A 88 1.45 14.30 -0.90
CA LEU A 88 0.39 14.89 -1.71
C LEU A 88 0.80 16.33 -2.00
N CYS A 89 0.71 16.76 -3.28
CA CYS A 89 0.84 18.16 -3.59
C CYS A 89 -0.18 18.95 -2.76
N SER A 90 0.31 19.77 -1.82
CA SER A 90 -0.51 20.80 -1.21
C SER A 90 -0.98 21.72 -2.33
N SER A 91 -2.25 21.62 -2.70
CA SER A 91 -2.93 22.73 -3.37
C SER A 91 -3.09 23.84 -2.34
N THR A 92 -1.99 24.55 -2.07
CA THR A 92 -2.09 25.93 -1.64
C THR A 92 -2.60 26.67 -2.87
N ILE A 93 -3.94 26.76 -3.01
CA ILE A 93 -4.52 27.86 -3.75
C ILE A 93 -4.00 29.08 -3.00
N GLY A 94 -2.98 29.72 -3.58
CA GLY A 94 -2.44 30.96 -3.06
C GLY A 94 -3.61 31.91 -2.87
N GLY A 95 -3.64 32.59 -1.73
CA GLY A 95 -4.36 33.85 -1.68
C GLY A 95 -3.62 34.82 -2.58
N ASP A 96 -4.29 35.23 -3.65
CA ASP A 96 -4.08 36.49 -4.37
C ASP A 96 -5.41 37.24 -4.47
#